data_AF-A0A916QPL0-F1
#
_entry.id   AF-A0A916QPL0-F1
#
_cell.length_a   1.000
_cell.length_b   1.000
_cell.length_c   1.000
_cell.angle_alpha   90.00
_cell.angle_beta   90.00
_cell.angle_gamma   90.00
#
_symmetry.space_group_name_H-M   'P 1'
#
loop_
_entity.id
_entity.type
_entity.pdbx_description
1 polymer ?
#
loop_
_entity_poly.entity_id
_entity_poly.type
_entity_poly.pdbx_seq_one_letter_code
_entity_poly.pdbx_strand_id
1 'polypeptide(L)'
;MAETDGVNTDERGPNNGIMLRDGDFELELAIFETGVPPEYRAWATKGNNPIDPSEINLNVQLTRLGGVIDDIDFVPTGDALRGDMVIYEPHSFRVSVTAQYNGAIHRWAYDSFEGRTMIEPAVVEALGIQTEIAGPAIIEEQISVYGRIVANTDSISKVQARFDGKIETVAFSLGDYVNAGDTLAVIESNQSLTTFNLISPISGLITEKNAISGEPTAGRVLFTITDTSTVWADLAIFPADLNRIRGGEQVRIHTPFSETTLTSKISRIMPEIANNQAVTARVVLENPTGSLRVGTWVEARINVAEHEVPLAVKREGLQSFRDFTVVYAQVGNEFEVRMLEMGRQSDEWVEILGGLEPGTRYVTENSYILKADVEKSGASHDH
;
A
#
# COMPACT_ATOMS: atom_id res chain seq x y z
N MET A 1 -41.66 11.22 -29.46
CA MET A 1 -41.88 12.44 -30.25
C MET A 1 -42.15 13.58 -29.28
N ALA A 2 -41.25 14.52 -29.00
CA ALA A 2 -39.89 14.75 -29.50
C ALA A 2 -38.87 14.48 -28.38
N GLU A 3 -37.85 13.67 -28.66
CA GLU A 3 -36.57 13.74 -27.95
C GLU A 3 -35.85 14.93 -28.57
N THR A 4 -35.63 15.99 -27.80
CA THR A 4 -34.86 17.15 -28.25
C THR A 4 -33.39 16.78 -28.12
N ASP A 5 -32.89 15.98 -29.07
CA ASP A 5 -31.48 15.91 -29.42
C ASP A 5 -31.01 17.32 -29.79
N GLY A 6 -29.99 17.85 -29.09
CA GLY A 6 -29.37 19.14 -29.45
C GLY A 6 -29.34 20.22 -28.36
N VAL A 7 -29.32 19.85 -27.08
CA VAL A 7 -28.91 20.81 -26.03
C VAL A 7 -27.48 21.27 -26.31
N ASN A 8 -27.28 22.58 -26.46
CA ASN A 8 -25.94 23.16 -26.51
C ASN A 8 -25.43 23.35 -25.08
N THR A 9 -24.62 22.42 -24.59
CA THR A 9 -24.07 22.45 -23.22
C THR A 9 -23.09 23.58 -22.98
N ASP A 10 -22.59 24.22 -24.04
CA ASP A 10 -21.65 25.35 -23.96
C ASP A 10 -22.38 26.70 -23.83
N GLU A 11 -23.69 26.75 -24.13
CA GLU A 11 -24.48 27.97 -23.98
C GLU A 11 -24.80 28.22 -22.50
N ARG A 12 -24.18 29.27 -21.94
CA ARG A 12 -24.36 29.68 -20.55
C ARG A 12 -25.35 30.84 -20.41
N GLY A 13 -26.22 30.74 -19.41
CA GLY A 13 -27.15 31.79 -19.01
C GLY A 13 -26.54 32.81 -18.05
N PRO A 14 -27.34 33.80 -17.61
CA PRO A 14 -26.90 34.85 -16.67
C PRO A 14 -26.39 34.35 -15.31
N ASN A 15 -26.80 33.16 -14.88
CA ASN A 15 -26.38 32.50 -13.65
C ASN A 15 -25.31 31.43 -13.89
N ASN A 16 -24.67 31.43 -15.06
CA ASN A 16 -23.66 30.47 -15.50
C ASN A 16 -24.17 29.01 -15.60
N GLY A 17 -25.48 28.82 -15.70
CA GLY A 17 -26.11 27.53 -15.95
C GLY A 17 -26.19 27.19 -17.44
N ILE A 18 -26.47 25.92 -17.74
CA ILE A 18 -26.73 25.46 -19.12
C ILE A 18 -28.10 25.98 -19.56
N MET A 19 -28.18 26.56 -20.76
CA MET A 19 -29.43 27.00 -21.35
C MET A 19 -30.17 25.85 -22.06
N LEU A 20 -31.38 25.56 -21.61
CA LEU A 20 -32.28 24.57 -22.17
C LEU A 20 -33.46 25.30 -22.83
N ARG A 21 -33.58 25.18 -24.15
CA ARG A 21 -34.55 25.95 -24.94
C ARG A 21 -35.57 25.04 -25.60
N ASP A 22 -36.84 25.42 -25.57
CA ASP A 22 -37.92 24.81 -26.35
C ASP A 22 -38.89 25.91 -26.82
N GLY A 23 -38.71 26.34 -28.07
CA GLY A 23 -39.41 27.50 -28.61
C GLY A 23 -39.07 28.78 -27.85
N ASP A 24 -40.09 29.42 -27.33
CA ASP A 24 -40.02 30.64 -26.52
C ASP A 24 -39.91 30.38 -25.01
N PHE A 25 -39.91 29.11 -24.56
CA PHE A 25 -39.60 28.72 -23.19
C PHE A 25 -38.12 28.40 -23.03
N GLU A 26 -37.49 28.98 -22.01
CA GLU A 26 -36.07 28.81 -21.71
C GLU A 26 -35.91 28.46 -20.24
N LEU A 27 -35.06 27.48 -19.94
CA LEU A 27 -34.69 27.07 -18.59
C LEU A 27 -33.16 27.09 -18.48
N GLU A 28 -32.63 27.92 -17.60
CA GLU A 28 -31.24 27.88 -17.19
C GLU A 28 -31.09 26.91 -16.03
N LEU A 29 -30.24 25.89 -16.15
CA LEU A 29 -29.97 24.90 -15.09
C LEU A 29 -28.50 24.95 -14.67
N ALA A 30 -28.23 25.24 -13.40
CA ALA A 30 -26.88 25.34 -12.85
C ALA A 30 -26.69 24.46 -11.61
N ILE A 31 -25.51 23.90 -11.44
CA ILE A 31 -25.07 23.39 -10.14
C ILE A 31 -24.52 24.57 -9.34
N PHE A 32 -25.06 24.79 -8.15
CA PHE A 32 -24.71 25.89 -7.26
C PHE A 32 -24.01 25.35 -6.01
N GLU A 33 -22.81 25.85 -5.73
CA GLU A 33 -21.95 25.33 -4.65
C GLU A 33 -21.38 26.44 -3.74
N THR A 34 -21.71 27.71 -4.03
CA THR A 34 -21.14 28.83 -3.28
C THR A 34 -21.81 28.97 -1.92
N GLY A 35 -21.14 28.51 -0.87
CA GLY A 35 -21.59 28.64 0.52
C GLY A 35 -22.64 27.61 0.94
N VAL A 36 -22.90 26.59 0.12
CA VAL A 36 -23.78 25.44 0.39
C VAL A 36 -23.21 24.17 -0.27
N PRO A 37 -23.58 22.96 0.18
CA PRO A 37 -23.31 21.75 -0.60
C PRO A 37 -23.87 21.87 -2.02
N PRO A 38 -23.24 21.22 -3.03
CA PRO A 38 -23.69 21.32 -4.41
C PRO A 38 -25.16 20.96 -4.57
N GLU A 39 -25.95 21.84 -5.17
CA GLU A 39 -27.38 21.65 -5.41
C GLU A 39 -27.75 22.21 -6.80
N TYR A 40 -28.77 21.63 -7.46
CA TYR A 40 -29.27 22.26 -8.68
C TYR A 40 -30.09 23.50 -8.38
N ARG A 41 -29.93 24.53 -9.21
CA ARG A 41 -30.82 25.69 -9.29
C ARG A 41 -31.25 25.91 -10.72
N ALA A 42 -32.50 26.32 -10.88
CA ALA A 42 -33.06 26.61 -12.19
C ALA A 42 -33.81 27.94 -12.24
N TRP A 43 -33.66 28.65 -13.35
CA TRP A 43 -34.37 29.90 -13.64
C TRP A 43 -35.04 29.75 -15.00
N ALA A 44 -36.31 30.14 -15.11
CA ALA A 44 -37.01 30.04 -16.37
C ALA A 44 -37.44 31.41 -16.91
N THR A 45 -37.41 31.54 -18.22
CA THR A 45 -37.92 32.72 -18.91
C THR A 45 -38.81 32.34 -20.08
N LYS A 46 -39.70 33.26 -20.45
CA LYS A 46 -40.49 33.19 -21.69
C LYS A 46 -40.29 34.46 -22.50
N GLY A 47 -39.64 34.31 -23.66
CA GLY A 47 -39.28 35.46 -24.51
C GLY A 47 -38.54 36.56 -23.74
N ASN A 48 -37.50 36.18 -22.98
CA ASN A 48 -36.70 37.01 -22.07
C ASN A 48 -37.41 37.58 -20.82
N ASN A 49 -38.68 37.23 -20.57
CA ASN A 49 -39.35 37.63 -19.33
C ASN A 49 -39.22 36.51 -18.28
N PRO A 50 -38.73 36.79 -17.06
CA PRO A 50 -38.70 35.82 -15.98
C PRO A 50 -40.09 35.26 -15.67
N ILE A 51 -40.15 33.95 -15.44
CA ILE A 51 -41.36 33.24 -14.99
C ILE A 51 -41.27 33.09 -13.47
N ASP A 52 -42.39 33.25 -12.76
CA ASP A 52 -42.45 32.97 -11.32
C ASP A 52 -42.14 31.47 -11.08
N PRO A 53 -41.13 31.12 -10.27
CA PRO A 53 -40.76 29.73 -10.00
C PRO A 53 -41.93 28.85 -9.53
N SER A 54 -42.93 29.42 -8.85
CA SER A 54 -44.10 28.68 -8.38
C SER A 54 -45.05 28.23 -9.50
N GLU A 55 -44.92 28.77 -10.71
CA GLU A 55 -45.71 28.39 -11.89
C GLU A 55 -45.13 27.20 -12.65
N ILE A 56 -43.97 26.69 -12.23
CA ILE A 56 -43.21 25.67 -12.94
C ILE A 56 -43.13 24.42 -12.08
N ASN A 57 -43.49 23.28 -12.67
CA ASN A 57 -43.19 21.98 -12.10
C ASN A 57 -41.96 21.41 -12.82
N LEU A 58 -40.83 21.31 -12.11
CA LEU A 58 -39.56 20.88 -12.64
C LEU A 58 -39.10 19.60 -11.93
N ASN A 59 -38.62 18.66 -12.73
CA ASN A 59 -37.97 17.45 -12.28
C ASN A 59 -36.70 17.22 -13.09
N VAL A 60 -35.63 16.80 -12.41
CA VAL A 60 -34.35 16.45 -13.03
C VAL A 60 -33.94 15.05 -12.59
N GLN A 61 -33.69 14.18 -13.55
CA GLN A 61 -33.17 12.85 -13.31
C GLN A 61 -31.71 12.74 -13.77
N LEU A 62 -30.84 12.27 -12.88
CA LEU A 62 -29.43 12.00 -13.18
C LEU A 62 -29.21 10.51 -13.29
N THR A 63 -28.82 10.02 -14.46
CA THR A 63 -28.42 8.63 -14.65
C THR A 63 -26.90 8.52 -14.56
N ARG A 64 -26.41 7.89 -13.49
CA ARG A 64 -24.98 7.70 -13.21
C ARG A 64 -24.47 6.36 -13.76
N LEU A 65 -23.15 6.21 -13.79
CA LEU A 65 -22.51 4.96 -14.19
C LEU A 65 -22.99 3.80 -13.31
N GLY A 66 -23.30 2.65 -13.93
CA GLY A 66 -23.86 1.50 -13.23
C GLY A 66 -25.37 1.52 -13.06
N GLY A 67 -26.07 2.54 -13.60
CA GLY A 67 -27.54 2.58 -13.65
C GLY A 67 -28.21 3.13 -12.40
N VAL A 68 -27.46 3.78 -11.51
CA VAL A 68 -28.02 4.56 -10.39
C VAL A 68 -28.76 5.78 -10.97
N ILE A 69 -29.99 6.00 -10.49
CA ILE A 69 -30.83 7.12 -10.90
C ILE A 69 -31.11 7.98 -9.67
N ASP A 70 -30.67 9.23 -9.71
CA ASP A 70 -31.07 10.24 -8.75
C ASP A 70 -32.25 11.03 -9.33
N ASP A 71 -33.31 11.18 -8.56
CA ASP A 71 -34.53 11.89 -8.96
C ASP A 71 -34.68 13.15 -8.10
N ILE A 72 -34.68 14.33 -8.73
CA ILE A 72 -34.55 15.62 -8.05
C ILE A 72 -35.81 16.44 -8.30
N ASP A 73 -36.49 16.76 -7.21
CA ASP A 73 -37.63 17.66 -7.21
C ASP A 73 -37.18 19.08 -6.83
N PHE A 74 -37.97 20.07 -7.25
CA PHE A 74 -37.62 21.47 -7.10
C PHE A 74 -38.65 22.24 -6.30
N VAL A 75 -38.16 23.15 -5.44
CA VAL A 75 -38.98 24.05 -4.64
C VAL A 75 -38.68 25.53 -4.97
N PRO A 76 -39.70 26.38 -5.14
CA PRO A 76 -39.51 27.82 -5.31
C PRO A 76 -38.70 28.44 -4.16
N THR A 77 -37.60 29.12 -4.49
CA THR A 77 -36.70 29.77 -3.53
C THR A 77 -36.20 31.09 -4.10
N GLY A 78 -36.81 32.21 -3.70
CA GLY A 78 -36.48 33.52 -4.24
C GLY A 78 -36.92 33.64 -5.70
N ASP A 79 -35.98 33.93 -6.60
CA ASP A 79 -36.18 34.02 -8.05
C ASP A 79 -35.85 32.71 -8.79
N ALA A 80 -35.48 31.66 -8.07
CA ALA A 80 -35.07 30.37 -8.61
C ALA A 80 -35.97 29.22 -8.14
N LEU A 81 -35.90 28.10 -8.85
CA LEU A 81 -36.24 26.77 -8.37
C LEU A 81 -34.97 26.15 -7.76
N ARG A 82 -35.06 25.62 -6.54
CA ARG A 82 -33.95 24.92 -5.87
C ARG A 82 -34.24 23.43 -5.77
N GLY A 83 -33.30 22.60 -6.20
CA GLY A 83 -33.35 21.15 -6.02
C GLY A 83 -33.37 20.75 -4.53
N ASP A 84 -33.99 19.62 -4.22
CA ASP A 84 -34.09 19.10 -2.86
C ASP A 84 -32.99 18.10 -2.47
N MET A 85 -32.05 17.86 -3.38
CA MET A 85 -30.96 16.89 -3.22
C MET A 85 -29.57 17.52 -3.40
N VAL A 86 -28.60 17.01 -2.64
CA VAL A 86 -27.17 17.33 -2.82
C VAL A 86 -26.60 16.53 -3.98
N ILE A 87 -25.87 17.20 -4.88
CA ILE A 87 -25.22 16.59 -6.05
C ILE A 87 -23.81 16.15 -5.67
N TYR A 88 -23.66 14.86 -5.36
CA TYR A 88 -22.38 14.30 -4.95
C TYR A 88 -21.45 14.00 -6.13
N GLU A 89 -20.15 14.05 -5.86
CA GLU A 89 -19.07 13.78 -6.80
C GLU A 89 -18.91 12.27 -7.12
N PRO A 90 -18.42 11.90 -8.32
CA PRO A 90 -18.13 12.78 -9.45
C PRO A 90 -19.42 13.33 -10.08
N HIS A 91 -19.39 14.54 -10.64
CA HIS A 91 -20.46 15.09 -11.48
C HIS A 91 -20.47 14.44 -12.87
N SER A 92 -20.72 13.14 -12.87
CA SER A 92 -20.69 12.29 -14.06
C SER A 92 -22.03 11.57 -14.23
N PHE A 93 -22.89 12.14 -15.06
CA PHE A 93 -24.25 11.64 -15.27
C PHE A 93 -24.81 12.07 -16.62
N ARG A 94 -25.81 11.30 -17.09
CA ARG A 94 -26.75 11.77 -18.11
C ARG A 94 -27.88 12.50 -17.41
N VAL A 95 -28.12 13.74 -17.80
CA VAL A 95 -29.19 14.58 -17.26
C VAL A 95 -30.43 14.43 -18.14
N SER A 96 -31.57 14.14 -17.52
CA SER A 96 -32.89 14.25 -18.14
C SER A 96 -33.69 15.30 -17.39
N VAL A 97 -34.15 16.33 -18.09
CA VAL A 97 -34.88 17.46 -17.50
C VAL A 97 -36.30 17.46 -18.03
N THR A 98 -37.29 17.51 -17.14
CA THR A 98 -38.70 17.68 -17.49
C THR A 98 -39.27 18.90 -16.78
N ALA A 99 -39.71 19.90 -17.54
CA ALA A 99 -40.38 21.08 -17.01
C ALA A 99 -41.83 21.14 -17.53
N GLN A 100 -42.77 21.48 -16.66
CA GLN A 100 -44.15 21.75 -17.04
C GLN A 100 -44.49 23.20 -16.70
N TYR A 101 -44.96 23.93 -17.72
CA TYR A 101 -45.37 25.32 -17.60
C TYR A 101 -46.63 25.58 -18.44
N ASN A 102 -47.65 26.22 -17.86
CA ASN A 102 -48.93 26.53 -18.53
C ASN A 102 -49.56 25.32 -19.27
N GLY A 103 -49.41 24.12 -18.72
CA GLY A 103 -49.95 22.88 -19.30
C GLY A 103 -49.11 22.27 -20.44
N ALA A 104 -48.07 22.96 -20.92
CA ALA A 104 -47.09 22.39 -21.84
C ALA A 104 -45.99 21.63 -21.07
N ILE A 105 -45.47 20.55 -21.66
CA ILE A 105 -44.36 19.77 -21.11
C ILE A 105 -43.16 19.93 -22.02
N HIS A 106 -42.05 20.38 -21.45
CA HIS A 106 -40.77 20.57 -22.09
C HIS A 106 -39.80 19.50 -21.58
N ARG A 107 -39.00 18.93 -22.48
CA ARG A 107 -38.03 17.87 -22.15
C ARG A 107 -36.69 18.15 -22.79
N TRP A 108 -35.62 17.88 -22.04
CA TRP A 108 -34.25 17.93 -22.53
C TRP A 108 -33.46 16.76 -21.98
N ALA A 109 -32.43 16.35 -22.72
CA ALA A 109 -31.44 15.41 -22.24
C ALA A 109 -30.06 15.81 -22.74
N TYR A 110 -29.04 15.66 -21.89
CA TYR A 110 -27.65 15.89 -22.24
C TYR A 110 -26.71 15.08 -21.34
N ASP A 111 -25.52 14.81 -21.83
CA ASP A 111 -24.48 14.11 -21.06
C ASP A 111 -23.57 15.15 -20.36
N SER A 112 -23.27 14.92 -19.09
CA SER A 112 -22.34 15.73 -18.29
C SER A 112 -21.39 14.76 -17.59
N PHE A 113 -20.30 14.43 -18.27
CA PHE A 113 -19.36 13.41 -17.82
C PHE A 113 -18.06 14.05 -17.33
N GLU A 114 -18.02 14.36 -16.05
CA GLU A 114 -16.75 14.64 -15.39
C GLU A 114 -16.06 13.34 -14.98
N GLY A 115 -14.74 13.26 -15.12
CA GLY A 115 -14.00 12.14 -14.56
C GLY A 115 -14.23 10.79 -15.27
N ARG A 116 -14.90 10.76 -16.42
CA ARG A 116 -15.29 9.53 -17.13
C ARG A 116 -14.69 9.45 -18.53
N THR A 117 -14.27 8.26 -18.92
CA THR A 117 -13.85 7.95 -20.29
C THR A 117 -14.36 6.57 -20.71
N MET A 118 -14.39 6.32 -22.02
CA MET A 118 -14.67 5.01 -22.61
C MET A 118 -13.43 4.53 -23.36
N ILE A 119 -12.96 3.33 -23.02
CA ILE A 119 -11.82 2.70 -23.70
C ILE A 119 -12.23 1.33 -24.22
N GLU A 120 -12.03 1.13 -25.51
CA GLU A 120 -12.30 -0.16 -26.17
C GLU A 120 -11.43 -1.29 -25.58
N PRO A 121 -11.96 -2.51 -25.41
CA PRO A 121 -11.24 -3.61 -24.77
C PRO A 121 -9.89 -3.94 -25.41
N ALA A 122 -9.79 -3.85 -26.75
CA ALA A 122 -8.54 -4.09 -27.46
C ALA A 122 -7.45 -3.05 -27.11
N VAL A 123 -7.86 -1.82 -26.78
CA VAL A 123 -6.95 -0.75 -26.34
C VAL A 123 -6.54 -0.98 -24.88
N VAL A 124 -7.47 -1.39 -24.01
CA VAL A 124 -7.16 -1.78 -22.62
C VAL A 124 -6.08 -2.87 -22.59
N GLU A 125 -6.24 -3.91 -23.41
CA GLU A 125 -5.27 -5.00 -23.53
C GLU A 125 -3.92 -4.52 -24.09
N ALA A 126 -3.92 -3.75 -25.18
CA ALA A 126 -2.70 -3.25 -25.81
C ALA A 126 -1.90 -2.30 -24.89
N LEU A 127 -2.58 -1.58 -24.02
CA LEU A 127 -1.99 -0.68 -23.03
C LEU A 127 -1.64 -1.36 -21.70
N GLY A 128 -1.96 -2.65 -21.55
CA GLY A 128 -1.67 -3.42 -20.34
C GLY A 128 -2.40 -2.90 -19.10
N ILE A 129 -3.58 -2.31 -19.25
CA ILE A 129 -4.40 -1.84 -18.13
C ILE A 129 -4.98 -3.07 -17.43
N GLN A 130 -4.66 -3.25 -16.14
CA GLN A 130 -5.19 -4.36 -15.32
C GLN A 130 -6.27 -3.85 -14.37
N THR A 131 -7.21 -4.73 -14.03
CA THR A 131 -8.26 -4.42 -13.06
C THR A 131 -8.42 -5.52 -12.03
N GLU A 132 -8.83 -5.12 -10.83
CA GLU A 132 -9.19 -6.01 -9.74
C GLU A 132 -10.57 -5.65 -9.17
N ILE A 133 -11.11 -6.55 -8.37
CA ILE A 133 -12.35 -6.33 -7.65
C ILE A 133 -12.01 -5.86 -6.24
N ALA A 134 -12.46 -4.67 -5.86
CA ALA A 134 -12.29 -4.15 -4.51
C ALA A 134 -13.07 -5.02 -3.51
N GLY A 135 -12.43 -5.40 -2.42
CA GLY A 135 -13.02 -6.32 -1.45
C GLY A 135 -12.20 -6.42 -0.16
N PRO A 136 -12.50 -7.41 0.70
CA PRO A 136 -11.82 -7.58 1.96
C PRO A 136 -10.32 -7.87 1.79
N ALA A 137 -9.50 -7.30 2.67
CA ALA A 137 -8.06 -7.54 2.69
C ALA A 137 -7.52 -7.52 4.13
N ILE A 138 -6.32 -8.07 4.31
CA ILE A 138 -5.55 -7.96 5.56
C ILE A 138 -4.51 -6.86 5.36
N ILE A 139 -4.58 -5.83 6.18
CA ILE A 139 -3.59 -4.75 6.22
C ILE A 139 -2.62 -5.05 7.35
N GLU A 140 -1.38 -5.34 6.97
CA GLU A 140 -0.26 -5.48 7.89
C GLU A 140 0.23 -4.09 8.31
N GLU A 141 0.16 -3.79 9.61
CA GLU A 141 0.82 -2.62 10.16
C GLU A 141 2.28 -2.94 10.44
N GLN A 142 3.17 -2.16 9.84
CA GLN A 142 4.61 -2.41 9.88
C GLN A 142 5.39 -1.25 10.47
N ILE A 143 6.47 -1.59 11.17
CA ILE A 143 7.44 -0.61 11.66
C ILE A 143 8.77 -0.88 10.98
N SER A 144 9.27 0.13 10.26
CA SER A 144 10.60 0.10 9.67
C SER A 144 11.65 0.39 10.74
N VAL A 145 12.63 -0.50 10.86
CA VAL A 145 13.74 -0.38 11.79
C VAL A 145 15.05 -0.71 11.08
N TYR A 146 16.14 -0.25 11.66
CA TYR A 146 17.49 -0.52 11.15
C TYR A 146 18.26 -1.32 12.17
N GLY A 147 19.22 -2.11 11.68
CA GLY A 147 20.02 -2.96 12.52
C GLY A 147 21.29 -3.42 11.86
N ARG A 148 21.92 -4.42 12.49
CA ARG A 148 23.17 -4.97 12.02
C ARG A 148 23.18 -6.48 12.14
N ILE A 149 23.79 -7.14 11.16
CA ILE A 149 24.12 -8.56 11.25
C ILE A 149 25.27 -8.73 12.25
N VAL A 150 25.08 -9.58 13.25
CA VAL A 150 26.08 -9.93 14.27
C VAL A 150 26.30 -11.44 14.32
N ALA A 151 27.44 -11.86 14.84
CA ALA A 151 27.74 -13.28 15.01
C ALA A 151 26.74 -13.90 15.98
N ASN A 152 26.26 -15.11 15.66
CA ASN A 152 25.52 -15.91 16.63
C ASN A 152 26.53 -16.46 17.66
N THR A 153 26.60 -15.82 18.83
CA THR A 153 27.56 -16.21 19.88
C THR A 153 27.11 -17.41 20.69
N ASP A 154 25.85 -17.85 20.55
CA ASP A 154 25.35 -19.04 21.23
C ASP A 154 25.92 -20.34 20.63
N SER A 155 26.54 -20.24 19.44
CA SER A 155 27.12 -21.37 18.71
C SER A 155 28.66 -21.35 18.65
N ILE A 156 29.30 -20.93 19.75
CA ILE A 156 30.77 -20.94 19.90
C ILE A 156 31.20 -22.04 20.86
N SER A 157 32.17 -22.85 20.43
CA SER A 157 32.85 -23.83 21.27
C SER A 157 34.32 -23.49 21.49
N LYS A 158 34.72 -23.35 22.75
CA LYS A 158 36.12 -23.23 23.16
C LYS A 158 36.65 -24.60 23.57
N VAL A 159 37.60 -25.12 22.79
CA VAL A 159 38.13 -26.47 22.95
C VAL A 159 39.45 -26.42 23.72
N GLN A 160 39.51 -27.12 24.84
CA GLN A 160 40.70 -27.27 25.69
C GLN A 160 40.97 -28.75 25.94
N ALA A 161 42.24 -29.09 26.21
CA ALA A 161 42.62 -30.44 26.58
C ALA A 161 42.02 -30.81 27.95
N ARG A 162 41.47 -32.02 28.06
CA ARG A 162 40.94 -32.53 29.34
C ARG A 162 42.03 -32.78 30.36
N PHE A 163 43.18 -33.27 29.90
CA PHE A 163 44.37 -33.52 30.70
C PHE A 163 45.53 -32.78 30.07
N ASP A 164 46.39 -32.21 30.90
CA ASP A 164 47.56 -31.51 30.39
C ASP A 164 48.58 -32.47 29.79
N GLY A 165 49.19 -32.03 28.70
CA GLY A 165 50.03 -32.86 27.87
C GLY A 165 50.86 -32.08 26.87
N LYS A 166 51.65 -32.79 26.07
CA LYS A 166 52.35 -32.25 24.89
C LYS A 166 51.49 -32.46 23.65
N ILE A 167 51.37 -31.44 22.81
CA ILE A 167 50.67 -31.52 21.54
C ILE A 167 51.57 -32.25 20.55
N GLU A 168 51.18 -33.44 20.10
CA GLU A 168 51.96 -34.22 19.14
C GLU A 168 51.67 -33.75 17.71
N THR A 169 50.39 -33.63 17.35
CA THR A 169 49.97 -33.20 16.02
C THR A 169 48.79 -32.24 16.10
N VAL A 170 48.66 -31.40 15.07
CA VAL A 170 47.52 -30.51 14.86
C VAL A 170 47.04 -30.70 13.43
N ALA A 171 45.78 -31.09 13.24
CA ALA A 171 45.25 -31.47 11.93
C ALA A 171 44.67 -30.30 11.13
N PHE A 172 44.26 -29.22 11.81
CA PHE A 172 43.56 -28.08 11.19
C PHE A 172 44.25 -26.75 11.49
N SER A 173 43.93 -25.75 10.68
CA SER A 173 44.44 -24.38 10.72
C SER A 173 43.33 -23.36 10.97
N LEU A 174 43.74 -22.13 11.29
CA LEU A 174 42.81 -21.00 11.41
C LEU A 174 42.08 -20.80 10.08
N GLY A 175 40.75 -20.70 10.13
CA GLY A 175 39.90 -20.57 8.94
C GLY A 175 39.47 -21.89 8.29
N ASP A 176 39.94 -23.04 8.78
CA ASP A 176 39.42 -24.32 8.31
C ASP A 176 38.03 -24.58 8.89
N TYR A 177 37.18 -25.26 8.10
CA TYR A 177 35.91 -25.78 8.57
C TYR A 177 36.11 -27.21 9.11
N VAL A 178 35.52 -27.50 10.26
CA VAL A 178 35.54 -28.82 10.91
C VAL A 178 34.13 -29.32 11.16
N ASN A 179 33.96 -30.63 11.18
CA ASN A 179 32.74 -31.29 11.61
C ASN A 179 32.83 -31.69 13.08
N ALA A 180 31.69 -31.79 13.76
CA ALA A 180 31.61 -32.41 15.07
C ALA A 180 32.21 -33.84 15.01
N GLY A 181 33.15 -34.14 15.90
CA GLY A 181 33.88 -35.40 15.97
C GLY A 181 35.25 -35.40 15.28
N ASP A 182 35.57 -34.40 14.45
CA ASP A 182 36.89 -34.32 13.80
C ASP A 182 38.00 -34.21 14.85
N THR A 183 39.12 -34.92 14.62
CA THR A 183 40.29 -34.85 15.52
C THR A 183 41.09 -33.59 15.22
N LEU A 184 41.04 -32.61 16.11
CA LEU A 184 41.73 -31.33 15.98
C LEU A 184 43.22 -31.44 16.27
N ALA A 185 43.56 -32.19 17.32
CA ALA A 185 44.93 -32.42 17.76
C ALA A 185 45.07 -33.78 18.47
N VAL A 186 46.28 -34.33 18.47
CA VAL A 186 46.65 -35.49 19.30
C VAL A 186 47.54 -35.01 20.43
N ILE A 187 47.20 -35.38 21.66
CA ILE A 187 47.88 -34.90 22.88
C ILE A 187 48.43 -36.10 23.65
N GLU A 188 49.72 -36.08 23.99
CA GLU A 188 50.32 -37.01 24.94
C GLU A 188 50.14 -36.50 26.37
N SER A 189 49.39 -37.24 27.20
CA SER A 189 49.12 -36.85 28.59
C SER A 189 50.39 -36.87 29.45
N ASN A 190 50.64 -35.80 30.20
CA ASN A 190 51.75 -35.72 31.15
C ASN A 190 51.62 -36.74 32.30
N GLN A 191 50.40 -37.21 32.59
CA GLN A 191 50.14 -38.11 33.72
C GLN A 191 50.33 -39.59 33.35
N SER A 192 49.90 -39.99 32.15
CA SER A 192 49.88 -41.39 31.73
C SER A 192 50.88 -41.72 30.61
N LEU A 193 51.45 -40.70 29.96
CA LEU A 193 52.30 -40.84 28.77
C LEU A 193 51.60 -41.59 27.61
N THR A 194 50.27 -41.53 27.59
CA THR A 194 49.44 -42.08 26.52
C THR A 194 48.85 -40.95 25.69
N THR A 195 48.69 -41.18 24.39
CA THR A 195 48.05 -40.22 23.49
C THR A 195 46.53 -40.30 23.57
N PHE A 196 45.87 -39.17 23.39
CA PHE A 196 44.42 -39.07 23.21
C PHE A 196 44.08 -37.99 22.19
N ASN A 197 42.90 -38.12 21.56
CA ASN A 197 42.44 -37.18 20.55
C ASN A 197 41.67 -36.04 21.22
N LEU A 198 42.04 -34.81 20.87
CA LEU A 198 41.22 -33.63 21.09
C LEU A 198 40.27 -33.48 19.90
N ILE A 199 38.98 -33.69 20.13
CA ILE A 199 37.97 -33.65 19.07
C ILE A 199 37.21 -32.33 19.04
N SER A 200 36.67 -31.98 17.88
CA SER A 200 35.70 -30.89 17.77
C SER A 200 34.35 -31.31 18.35
N PRO A 201 33.77 -30.55 19.30
CA PRO A 201 32.44 -30.87 19.84
C PRO A 201 31.29 -30.38 18.94
N ILE A 202 31.55 -29.45 18.01
CA ILE A 202 30.55 -28.89 17.09
C ILE A 202 31.10 -28.82 15.66
N SER A 203 30.23 -28.69 14.67
CA SER A 203 30.64 -28.32 13.31
C SER A 203 30.78 -26.80 13.21
N GLY A 204 31.77 -26.29 12.49
CA GLY A 204 31.96 -24.85 12.33
C GLY A 204 33.34 -24.45 11.83
N LEU A 205 33.57 -23.15 11.77
CA LEU A 205 34.84 -22.55 11.36
C LEU A 205 35.78 -22.40 12.57
N ILE A 206 37.05 -22.75 12.42
CA ILE A 206 38.08 -22.42 13.41
C ILE A 206 38.37 -20.91 13.34
N THR A 207 37.90 -20.16 14.34
CA THR A 207 38.06 -18.70 14.44
C THR A 207 39.27 -18.29 15.27
N GLU A 208 39.80 -19.20 16.10
CA GLU A 208 41.08 -19.02 16.79
C GLU A 208 41.82 -20.36 16.89
N LYS A 209 43.15 -20.33 16.73
CA LYS A 209 44.04 -21.48 16.91
C LYS A 209 45.26 -21.06 17.73
N ASN A 210 45.36 -21.61 18.93
CA ASN A 210 46.46 -21.38 19.88
C ASN A 210 47.25 -22.67 20.18
N ALA A 211 47.19 -23.62 19.24
CA ALA A 211 47.81 -24.93 19.33
C ALA A 211 48.88 -25.11 18.23
N ILE A 212 50.11 -25.38 18.66
CA ILE A 212 51.23 -25.71 17.79
C ILE A 212 51.80 -27.05 18.23
N SER A 213 52.13 -27.92 17.26
CA SER A 213 52.80 -29.20 17.55
C SER A 213 54.12 -28.96 18.28
N GLY A 214 54.37 -29.77 19.31
CA GLY A 214 55.52 -29.67 20.20
C GLY A 214 55.27 -28.86 21.48
N GLU A 215 54.25 -28.00 21.52
CA GLU A 215 53.95 -27.19 22.70
C GLU A 215 53.19 -27.97 23.78
N PRO A 216 53.33 -27.61 25.07
CA PRO A 216 52.43 -28.10 26.12
C PRO A 216 51.02 -27.51 25.94
N THR A 217 49.98 -28.20 26.41
CA THR A 217 48.59 -27.69 26.42
C THR A 217 48.36 -26.64 27.52
N ALA A 218 48.95 -26.83 28.70
CA ALA A 218 48.94 -25.89 29.83
C ALA A 218 47.55 -25.30 30.19
N GLY A 219 46.48 -26.10 30.10
CA GLY A 219 45.11 -25.71 30.44
C GLY A 219 44.49 -24.59 29.60
N ARG A 220 45.15 -24.14 28.53
CA ARG A 220 44.64 -23.04 27.68
C ARG A 220 43.61 -23.54 26.66
N VAL A 221 42.80 -22.61 26.15
CA VAL A 221 41.97 -22.87 24.96
C VAL A 221 42.88 -23.03 23.75
N LEU A 222 42.77 -24.19 23.10
CA LEU A 222 43.59 -24.57 21.96
C LEU A 222 42.94 -24.19 20.63
N PHE A 223 41.60 -24.29 20.57
CA PHE A 223 40.81 -23.91 19.40
C PHE A 223 39.53 -23.19 19.85
N THR A 224 39.13 -22.16 19.10
CA THR A 224 37.78 -21.59 19.17
C THR A 224 37.08 -21.91 17.86
N ILE A 225 35.93 -22.56 17.94
CA ILE A 225 35.14 -23.02 16.79
C ILE A 225 33.81 -22.29 16.84
N THR A 226 33.45 -21.64 15.74
CA THR A 226 32.21 -20.88 15.62
C THR A 226 31.37 -21.51 14.52
N ASP A 227 30.16 -21.94 14.86
CA ASP A 227 29.17 -22.32 13.85
C ASP A 227 28.63 -21.03 13.19
N THR A 228 28.89 -20.91 11.89
CA THR A 228 28.49 -19.75 11.08
C THR A 228 27.25 -20.03 10.23
N SER A 229 26.61 -21.20 10.40
CA SER A 229 25.39 -21.59 9.68
C SER A 229 24.20 -20.70 10.00
N THR A 230 24.26 -19.97 11.12
CA THR A 230 23.27 -18.95 11.49
C THR A 230 23.98 -17.67 11.92
N VAL A 231 23.31 -16.55 11.72
CA VAL A 231 23.71 -15.23 12.23
C VAL A 231 22.52 -14.59 12.94
N TRP A 232 22.77 -13.52 13.68
CA TRP A 232 21.70 -12.70 14.24
C TRP A 232 21.58 -11.39 13.47
N ALA A 233 20.35 -10.89 13.34
CA ALA A 233 20.11 -9.49 13.05
C ALA A 233 19.67 -8.81 14.35
N ASP A 234 20.47 -7.87 14.82
CA ASP A 234 20.15 -7.04 15.98
C ASP A 234 19.55 -5.73 15.46
N LEU A 235 18.24 -5.59 15.62
CA LEU A 235 17.42 -4.48 15.14
C LEU A 235 17.20 -3.47 16.28
N ALA A 236 17.38 -2.19 15.98
CA ALA A 236 17.22 -1.11 16.94
C ALA A 236 15.75 -0.64 16.99
N ILE A 237 15.10 -0.82 18.14
CA ILE A 237 13.74 -0.39 18.41
C ILE A 237 13.77 0.87 19.27
N PHE A 238 13.21 1.97 18.79
CA PHE A 238 13.18 3.24 19.52
C PHE A 238 11.96 3.34 20.45
N PRO A 239 11.98 4.24 21.46
CA PRO A 239 10.95 4.30 22.50
C PRO A 239 9.51 4.50 21.99
N ALA A 240 9.33 5.19 20.85
CA ALA A 240 8.02 5.42 20.25
C ALA A 240 7.31 4.11 19.85
N ASP A 241 8.07 3.08 19.48
CA ASP A 241 7.56 1.83 18.91
C ASP A 241 7.63 0.65 19.88
N LEU A 242 8.41 0.78 20.97
CA LEU A 242 8.72 -0.32 21.88
C LEU A 242 7.48 -0.99 22.49
N ASN A 243 6.43 -0.22 22.78
CA ASN A 243 5.19 -0.76 23.34
C ASN A 243 4.37 -1.57 22.34
N ARG A 244 4.66 -1.46 21.04
CA ARG A 244 3.93 -2.11 19.96
C ARG A 244 4.57 -3.43 19.51
N ILE A 245 5.85 -3.64 19.86
CA ILE A 245 6.64 -4.78 19.42
C ILE A 245 6.75 -5.84 20.52
N ARG A 246 6.57 -7.11 20.15
CA ARG A 246 6.67 -8.29 21.02
C ARG A 246 7.52 -9.39 20.39
N GLY A 247 8.01 -10.30 21.23
CA GLY A 247 8.68 -11.51 20.75
C GLY A 247 7.73 -12.37 19.92
N GLY A 248 8.24 -12.96 18.83
CA GLY A 248 7.48 -13.80 17.91
C GLY A 248 6.88 -13.10 16.68
N GLU A 249 6.91 -11.77 16.63
CA GLU A 249 6.47 -11.00 15.46
C GLU A 249 7.29 -11.35 14.21
N GLN A 250 6.62 -11.36 13.06
CA GLN A 250 7.27 -11.61 11.78
C GLN A 250 8.09 -10.38 11.37
N VAL A 251 9.28 -10.65 10.83
CA VAL A 251 10.20 -9.62 10.37
C VAL A 251 10.64 -9.94 8.96
N ARG A 252 10.52 -8.96 8.07
CA ARG A 252 11.11 -8.96 6.73
C ARG A 252 12.37 -8.13 6.74
N ILE A 253 13.51 -8.72 6.37
CA ILE A 253 14.83 -8.09 6.43
C ILE A 253 15.39 -7.95 5.03
N HIS A 254 15.81 -6.73 4.69
CA HIS A 254 16.49 -6.41 3.46
C HIS A 254 17.97 -6.11 3.74
N THR A 255 18.85 -6.65 2.89
CA THR A 255 20.30 -6.44 2.99
C THR A 255 20.79 -5.75 1.73
N PRO A 256 21.76 -4.82 1.82
CA PRO A 256 22.23 -4.06 0.65
C PRO A 256 22.98 -4.90 -0.39
N PHE A 257 23.34 -6.14 -0.06
CA PHE A 257 24.11 -7.04 -0.92
C PHE A 257 23.26 -8.15 -1.56
N SER A 258 21.94 -8.13 -1.35
CA SER A 258 21.02 -9.12 -1.90
C SER A 258 19.68 -8.47 -2.24
N GLU A 259 19.15 -8.76 -3.42
CA GLU A 259 17.78 -8.39 -3.79
C GLU A 259 16.72 -9.25 -3.08
N THR A 260 17.13 -10.35 -2.45
CA THR A 260 16.22 -11.24 -1.73
C THR A 260 15.88 -10.69 -0.35
N THR A 261 14.58 -10.60 -0.06
CA THR A 261 14.10 -10.30 1.30
C THR A 261 14.09 -11.57 2.13
N LEU A 262 14.66 -11.51 3.33
CA LEU A 262 14.68 -12.62 4.28
C LEU A 262 13.51 -12.49 5.25
N THR A 263 12.78 -13.57 5.49
CA THR A 263 11.68 -13.60 6.45
C THR A 263 12.04 -14.46 7.64
N SER A 264 11.87 -13.93 8.85
CA SER A 264 12.07 -14.65 10.12
C SER A 264 11.17 -14.06 11.20
N LYS A 265 11.45 -14.34 12.48
CA LYS A 265 10.71 -13.83 13.63
C LYS A 265 11.63 -13.24 14.69
N ILE A 266 11.14 -12.27 15.44
CA ILE A 266 11.84 -11.76 16.63
C ILE A 266 11.97 -12.90 17.64
N SER A 267 13.20 -13.36 17.87
CA SER A 267 13.48 -14.42 18.84
C SER A 267 13.51 -13.89 20.26
N ARG A 268 14.05 -12.68 20.46
CA ARG A 268 14.15 -12.05 21.77
C ARG A 268 14.23 -10.53 21.68
N ILE A 269 13.62 -9.86 22.64
CA ILE A 269 13.85 -8.43 22.91
C ILE A 269 14.79 -8.34 24.10
N MET A 270 15.91 -7.62 23.95
CA MET A 270 16.91 -7.47 25.00
C MET A 270 16.39 -6.54 26.11
N PRO A 271 16.70 -6.80 27.40
CA PRO A 271 16.24 -5.94 28.50
C PRO A 271 17.04 -4.63 28.63
N GLU A 272 18.19 -4.53 27.95
CA GLU A 272 19.09 -3.39 28.02
C GLU A 272 18.68 -2.30 27.03
N ILE A 273 18.73 -1.04 27.49
CA ILE A 273 18.54 0.15 26.66
C ILE A 273 19.93 0.72 26.35
N ALA A 274 20.26 0.84 25.07
CA ALA A 274 21.54 1.40 24.63
C ALA A 274 21.61 2.92 24.84
N ASN A 275 22.81 3.51 24.72
CA ASN A 275 23.02 4.95 24.91
C ASN A 275 22.18 5.83 23.97
N ASN A 276 21.87 5.33 22.77
CA ASN A 276 20.98 5.99 21.80
C ASN A 276 19.48 5.77 22.12
N GLN A 277 19.15 5.26 23.31
CA GLN A 277 17.80 4.95 23.78
C GLN A 277 17.09 3.82 22.99
N ALA A 278 17.81 3.07 22.14
CA ALA A 278 17.23 1.94 21.45
C ALA A 278 17.30 0.66 22.30
N VAL A 279 16.30 -0.19 22.13
CA VAL A 279 16.29 -1.58 22.61
C VAL A 279 16.55 -2.51 21.44
N THR A 280 17.35 -3.55 21.65
CA THR A 280 17.66 -4.52 20.60
C THR A 280 16.58 -5.60 20.51
N ALA A 281 15.93 -5.70 19.35
CA ALA A 281 15.17 -6.88 18.94
C ALA A 281 16.08 -7.80 18.12
N ARG A 282 16.30 -9.02 18.60
CA ARG A 282 17.15 -10.01 17.95
C ARG A 282 16.32 -10.94 17.09
N VAL A 283 16.79 -11.17 15.86
CA VAL A 283 16.22 -12.11 14.89
C VAL A 283 17.29 -13.13 14.54
N VAL A 284 16.94 -14.41 14.51
CA VAL A 284 17.86 -15.47 14.04
C VAL A 284 17.66 -15.66 12.54
N LEU A 285 18.77 -15.67 11.79
CA LEU A 285 18.79 -15.85 10.35
C LEU A 285 19.65 -17.05 9.97
N GLU A 286 19.12 -17.88 9.07
CA GLU A 286 19.86 -18.94 8.41
C GLU A 286 20.92 -18.33 7.47
N ASN A 287 22.12 -18.88 7.50
CA ASN A 287 23.27 -18.46 6.71
C ASN A 287 24.05 -19.66 6.12
N PRO A 288 23.38 -20.62 5.46
CA PRO A 288 24.02 -21.86 5.00
C PRO A 288 25.12 -21.64 3.96
N THR A 289 25.06 -20.53 3.21
CA THR A 289 26.04 -20.17 2.17
C THR A 289 27.12 -19.21 2.67
N GLY A 290 27.01 -18.72 3.91
CA GLY A 290 27.91 -17.68 4.44
C GLY A 290 27.74 -16.29 3.79
N SER A 291 26.66 -16.06 3.03
CA SER A 291 26.41 -14.79 2.34
C SER A 291 26.11 -13.63 3.30
N LEU A 292 25.54 -13.92 4.48
CA LEU A 292 25.26 -12.93 5.51
C LEU A 292 26.53 -12.62 6.30
N ARG A 293 27.18 -11.53 5.92
CA ARG A 293 28.42 -11.08 6.56
C ARG A 293 28.14 -10.31 7.83
N VAL A 294 28.76 -10.75 8.92
CA VAL A 294 28.77 -10.01 10.19
C VAL A 294 29.29 -8.60 9.97
N GLY A 295 28.60 -7.64 10.58
CA GLY A 295 28.91 -6.22 10.48
C GLY A 295 28.13 -5.47 9.41
N THR A 296 27.32 -6.16 8.60
CA THR A 296 26.46 -5.57 7.57
C THR A 296 25.28 -4.83 8.20
N TRP A 297 24.98 -3.62 7.72
CA TRP A 297 23.75 -2.90 8.06
C TRP A 297 22.56 -3.49 7.32
N VAL A 298 21.41 -3.55 7.97
CA VAL A 298 20.17 -4.07 7.40
C VAL A 298 19.00 -3.15 7.72
N GLU A 299 18.03 -3.11 6.82
CA GLU A 299 16.71 -2.57 7.06
C GLU A 299 15.75 -3.73 7.32
N ALA A 300 14.81 -3.53 8.24
CA ALA A 300 13.81 -4.53 8.55
C ALA A 300 12.43 -3.88 8.71
N ARG A 301 11.39 -4.59 8.29
CA ARG A 301 9.99 -4.27 8.57
C ARG A 301 9.44 -5.31 9.54
N ILE A 302 8.97 -4.85 10.69
CA ILE A 302 8.37 -5.69 11.74
C ILE A 302 6.85 -5.58 11.63
N ASN A 303 6.16 -6.71 11.49
CA ASN A 303 4.69 -6.77 11.51
C ASN A 303 4.21 -6.69 12.95
N VAL A 304 3.61 -5.56 13.34
CA VAL A 304 3.16 -5.29 14.72
C VAL A 304 1.66 -5.49 14.92
N ALA A 305 0.89 -5.43 13.84
CA ALA A 305 -0.53 -5.73 13.86
C ALA A 305 -1.01 -6.18 12.48
N GLU A 306 -2.14 -6.90 12.47
CA GLU A 306 -2.88 -7.23 11.27
C GLU A 306 -4.32 -6.77 11.47
N HIS A 307 -4.87 -6.10 10.46
CA HIS A 307 -6.23 -5.62 10.46
C HIS A 307 -6.97 -6.18 9.26
N GLU A 308 -7.98 -7.00 9.52
CA GLU A 308 -8.94 -7.38 8.50
C GLU A 308 -9.88 -6.20 8.25
N VAL A 309 -9.95 -5.74 7.00
CA VAL A 309 -10.81 -4.63 6.58
C VAL A 309 -11.82 -5.14 5.54
N PRO A 310 -13.07 -4.66 5.56
CA PRO A 310 -14.12 -5.15 4.67
C PRO A 310 -13.93 -4.69 3.22
N LEU A 311 -13.19 -3.60 3.00
CA LEU A 311 -12.94 -3.02 1.70
C LEU A 311 -11.54 -2.41 1.64
N ALA A 312 -10.75 -2.87 0.68
CA ALA A 312 -9.46 -2.31 0.33
C ALA A 312 -9.24 -2.30 -1.18
N VAL A 313 -8.34 -1.42 -1.59
CA VAL A 313 -7.78 -1.38 -2.95
C VAL A 313 -6.27 -1.46 -2.88
N LYS A 314 -5.65 -1.92 -3.95
CA LYS A 314 -4.20 -1.91 -4.08
C LYS A 314 -3.70 -0.47 -4.19
N ARG A 315 -2.61 -0.20 -3.49
CA ARG A 315 -1.94 1.10 -3.47
C ARG A 315 -1.50 1.56 -4.86
N GLU A 316 -1.12 0.65 -5.74
CA GLU A 316 -0.72 0.95 -7.13
C GLU A 316 -1.87 1.48 -8.01
N GLY A 317 -3.12 1.14 -7.66
CA GLY A 317 -4.31 1.64 -8.35
C GLY A 317 -4.65 3.09 -8.01
N LEU A 318 -4.07 3.63 -6.94
CA LEU A 318 -4.34 5.00 -6.50
C LEU A 318 -3.72 6.02 -7.45
N GLN A 319 -4.51 7.04 -7.79
CA GLN A 319 -4.08 8.18 -8.59
C GLN A 319 -4.45 9.49 -7.91
N SER A 320 -3.71 10.54 -8.20
CA SER A 320 -4.13 11.90 -7.88
C SER A 320 -5.03 12.43 -8.98
N PHE A 321 -6.16 13.03 -8.61
CA PHE A 321 -7.05 13.72 -9.54
C PHE A 321 -7.53 15.00 -8.86
N ARG A 322 -7.08 16.15 -9.39
CA ARG A 322 -7.21 17.46 -8.71
C ARG A 322 -6.65 17.37 -7.29
N ASP A 323 -7.45 17.76 -6.29
CA ASP A 323 -7.07 17.72 -4.86
C ASP A 323 -7.37 16.38 -4.17
N PHE A 324 -7.88 15.39 -4.91
CA PHE A 324 -8.33 14.11 -4.37
C PHE A 324 -7.42 12.94 -4.73
N THR A 325 -7.42 11.94 -3.86
CA THR A 325 -6.90 10.60 -4.18
C THR A 325 -8.05 9.73 -4.66
N VAL A 326 -7.85 9.05 -5.79
CA VAL A 326 -8.91 8.37 -6.52
C VAL A 326 -8.47 7.00 -7.04
N VAL A 327 -9.45 6.19 -7.41
CA VAL A 327 -9.27 5.05 -8.33
C VAL A 327 -10.19 5.24 -9.53
N TYR A 328 -9.91 4.50 -10.61
CA TYR A 328 -10.81 4.43 -11.77
C TYR A 328 -11.66 3.16 -11.66
N ALA A 329 -12.96 3.31 -11.38
CA ALA A 329 -13.91 2.21 -11.41
C ALA A 329 -14.27 1.86 -12.86
N GLN A 330 -14.40 0.57 -13.15
CA GLN A 330 -14.76 0.05 -14.47
C GLN A 330 -16.18 -0.52 -14.46
N VAL A 331 -17.01 -0.06 -15.40
CA VAL A 331 -18.32 -0.63 -15.70
C VAL A 331 -18.41 -0.85 -17.21
N GLY A 332 -18.37 -2.12 -17.64
CA GLY A 332 -18.24 -2.45 -19.06
C GLY A 332 -16.94 -1.87 -19.65
N ASN A 333 -17.08 -0.99 -20.64
CA ASN A 333 -15.96 -0.31 -21.30
C ASN A 333 -15.74 1.13 -20.80
N GLU A 334 -16.54 1.58 -19.83
CA GLU A 334 -16.44 2.90 -19.24
C GLU A 334 -15.63 2.85 -17.95
N PHE A 335 -14.82 3.89 -17.75
CA PHE A 335 -13.97 4.10 -16.59
C PHE A 335 -14.29 5.45 -15.97
N GLU A 336 -14.51 5.48 -14.66
CA GLU A 336 -14.91 6.69 -13.95
C GLU A 336 -14.11 6.87 -12.66
N VAL A 337 -13.73 8.12 -12.40
CA VAL A 337 -13.07 8.54 -11.17
C VAL A 337 -13.97 8.28 -9.95
N ARG A 338 -13.41 7.62 -8.93
CA ARG A 338 -14.01 7.46 -7.60
C ARG A 338 -13.10 8.11 -6.58
N MET A 339 -13.56 9.21 -5.99
CA MET A 339 -12.89 9.88 -4.87
C MET A 339 -12.96 9.00 -3.63
N LEU A 340 -11.84 8.83 -2.93
CA LEU A 340 -11.74 7.87 -1.83
C LEU A 340 -11.60 8.55 -0.48
N GLU A 341 -12.37 8.07 0.49
CA GLU A 341 -12.05 8.26 1.90
C GLU A 341 -11.18 7.09 2.36
N MET A 342 -9.90 7.35 2.66
CA MET A 342 -8.91 6.33 2.97
C MET A 342 -8.76 6.10 4.47
N GLY A 343 -8.59 4.84 4.87
CA GLY A 343 -8.30 4.42 6.23
C GLY A 343 -6.84 3.98 6.40
N ARG A 344 -6.65 2.82 7.03
CA ARG A 344 -5.33 2.20 7.24
C ARG A 344 -4.64 1.90 5.91
N GLN A 345 -3.31 1.90 5.94
CA GLN A 345 -2.48 1.66 4.77
C GLN A 345 -1.34 0.71 5.10
N SER A 346 -1.04 -0.19 4.19
CA SER A 346 0.19 -0.97 4.13
C SER A 346 0.95 -0.66 2.84
N ASP A 347 2.03 -1.39 2.59
CA ASP A 347 2.79 -1.27 1.33
C ASP A 347 1.95 -1.65 0.11
N GLU A 348 1.03 -2.60 0.26
CA GLU A 348 0.24 -3.18 -0.84
C GLU A 348 -1.20 -2.67 -0.85
N TRP A 349 -1.83 -2.53 0.32
CA TRP A 349 -3.28 -2.31 0.44
C TRP A 349 -3.60 -1.00 1.15
N VAL A 350 -4.70 -0.37 0.74
CA VAL A 350 -5.29 0.80 1.40
C VAL A 350 -6.75 0.51 1.71
N GLU A 351 -7.13 0.63 2.98
CA GLU A 351 -8.51 0.53 3.46
C GLU A 351 -9.34 1.67 2.88
N ILE A 352 -10.52 1.35 2.38
CA ILE A 352 -11.46 2.33 1.86
C ILE A 352 -12.65 2.43 2.80
N LEU A 353 -12.84 3.62 3.37
CA LEU A 353 -13.93 3.96 4.30
C LEU A 353 -15.15 4.50 3.56
N GLY A 354 -14.96 5.07 2.36
CA GLY A 354 -16.02 5.68 1.57
C GLY A 354 -15.61 5.99 0.12
N GLY A 355 -16.61 6.21 -0.72
CA GLY A 355 -16.44 6.60 -2.13
C GLY A 355 -16.26 5.46 -3.14
N LEU A 356 -16.24 4.21 -2.67
CA LEU A 356 -16.21 3.01 -3.50
C LEU A 356 -17.11 1.93 -2.90
N GLU A 357 -17.91 1.27 -3.73
CA GLU A 357 -18.75 0.16 -3.28
C GLU A 357 -17.95 -1.15 -3.25
N PRO A 358 -18.15 -2.03 -2.25
CA PRO A 358 -17.60 -3.38 -2.28
C PRO A 358 -18.00 -4.15 -3.53
N GLY A 359 -17.05 -4.87 -4.13
CA GLY A 359 -17.25 -5.58 -5.39
C GLY A 359 -17.05 -4.72 -6.65
N THR A 360 -16.76 -3.42 -6.50
CA THR A 360 -16.45 -2.56 -7.64
C THR A 360 -15.15 -3.02 -8.31
N ARG A 361 -15.21 -3.23 -9.63
CA ARG A 361 -14.00 -3.43 -10.44
C ARG A 361 -13.29 -2.11 -10.61
N TYR A 362 -11.99 -2.05 -10.37
CA TYR A 362 -11.18 -0.84 -10.48
C TYR A 362 -9.83 -1.13 -11.13
N VAL A 363 -9.21 -0.09 -11.70
CA VAL A 363 -7.91 -0.18 -12.35
C VAL A 363 -6.78 -0.24 -11.31
N THR A 364 -5.91 -1.24 -11.44
CA THR A 364 -4.73 -1.43 -10.59
C THR A 364 -3.45 -1.01 -11.31
N GLU A 365 -3.18 -1.59 -12.48
CA GLU A 365 -1.97 -1.30 -13.26
C GLU A 365 -2.24 -0.31 -14.40
N ASN A 366 -1.27 0.55 -14.67
CA ASN A 366 -1.31 1.54 -15.75
C ASN A 366 -2.48 2.54 -15.66
N SER A 367 -2.98 2.82 -14.45
CA SER A 367 -4.06 3.77 -14.17
C SER A 367 -3.76 5.21 -14.60
N TYR A 368 -2.49 5.59 -14.78
CA TYR A 368 -2.09 6.91 -15.28
C TYR A 368 -2.59 7.20 -16.72
N ILE A 369 -2.87 6.17 -17.52
CA ILE A 369 -3.40 6.36 -18.88
C ILE A 369 -4.82 6.89 -18.82
N LEU A 370 -5.63 6.34 -17.90
CA LEU A 370 -7.00 6.80 -17.65
C LEU A 370 -6.99 8.25 -17.17
N LYS A 371 -6.05 8.60 -16.29
CA LYS A 371 -5.87 9.98 -15.85
C LYS A 371 -5.64 10.94 -17.00
N ALA A 372 -4.67 10.64 -17.87
CA ALA A 372 -4.34 11.50 -19.00
C ALA A 372 -5.53 11.68 -19.96
N ASP A 373 -6.30 10.61 -20.20
CA ASP A 373 -7.44 10.65 -21.10
C ASP A 373 -8.65 11.40 -20.51
N VAL A 374 -8.91 11.21 -19.21
CA VAL A 374 -9.95 11.94 -18.48
C VAL A 374 -9.64 13.43 -18.37
N GLU A 375 -8.39 13.80 -18.05
CA GLU A 375 -7.97 15.21 -17.98
C GLU A 375 -8.07 15.90 -19.35
N LYS A 376 -7.73 15.19 -20.43
CA LYS A 376 -7.89 15.70 -21.80
C LYS A 376 -9.37 15.94 -22.17
N SER A 377 -10.25 15.03 -21.78
CA SER A 377 -11.69 15.15 -22.05
C SER A 377 -12.32 16.28 -21.24
N GLY A 378 -11.92 16.46 -19.99
CA GLY A 378 -12.37 17.57 -19.14
C GLY A 378 -11.93 18.94 -19.66
N ALA A 379 -10.69 19.08 -20.12
CA ALA A 379 -10.18 20.35 -20.67
C ALA A 379 -10.91 20.82 -21.93
N SER A 380 -11.59 19.92 -22.65
CA SER A 380 -12.38 20.28 -23.84
C SER A 380 -13.70 20.96 -23.50
N HIS A 381 -14.18 20.89 -22.24
CA HIS A 381 -15.44 21.50 -21.80
C HIS A 381 -15.26 22.84 -21.08
N ASP A 382 -14.03 23.23 -20.73
CA ASP A 382 -13.70 24.48 -20.03
C ASP A 382 -13.38 25.66 -20.99
N HIS A 383 -13.65 25.52 -22.30
CA HIS A 383 -13.23 26.47 -23.34
C HIS A 383 -14.33 27.38 -23.90
#